data_AF-A0A8S2QIF5-F1
#
_entry.id   AF-A0A8S2QIF5-F1
#
_cell.length_a   1.000
_cell.length_b   1.000
_cell.length_c   1.000
_cell.angle_alpha   90.00
_cell.angle_beta   90.00
_cell.angle_gamma   90.00
#
_symmetry.space_group_name_H-M   'P 1'
#
loop_
_entity.id
_entity.type
_entity.pdbx_description
1 polymer ?
#
loop_
_entity_poly.entity_id
_entity_poly.type
_entity_poly.pdbx_seq_one_letter_code
_entity_poly.pdbx_strand_id
1 'polypeptide(L)'
;EFFGNESTLIWDGTYFFIGKSSSHSVNRSAYGGQKKRHYVKFMSIVHPDDYVSDVIGPFQGTLNDASIAEEILATNNALATWLGSNGHIIVDRGFRDVIETFQDLGYETHMPSFLKKGEKQHSTIDMNNSRMCTKIRWSVEAFHGRLKKWRIFQDKIHNLLIPKLKIKLARTYVEEHLDQEGDYTVELDANTDNILRCPIQSRHSNAVKYKSWIQYSLSGDPIIAWYCTCPGGAVTIGACAHIVSIVWYLSYARHHHFEPSKGRRRIQQAIMERIVVGEDDDMDDKDQEEEDDDWH
;
A
#
# COMPACT_ATOMS: atom_id res chain seq x y z
N GLU A 1 15.78 -25.32 9.44
CA GLU A 1 15.09 -24.04 9.72
C GLU A 1 14.15 -24.19 10.91
N PHE A 2 13.71 -23.08 11.53
CA PHE A 2 12.75 -23.08 12.64
C PHE A 2 11.36 -23.63 12.24
N PHE A 3 11.00 -23.58 10.95
CA PHE A 3 9.70 -23.98 10.41
C PHE A 3 9.80 -24.98 9.23
N GLY A 4 10.97 -25.60 9.04
CA GLY A 4 11.20 -26.51 7.90
C GLY A 4 10.99 -25.83 6.53
N ASN A 5 10.38 -26.57 5.59
CA ASN A 5 10.13 -26.12 4.21
C ASN A 5 8.78 -25.39 4.04
N GLU A 6 8.06 -25.11 5.12
CA GLU A 6 6.75 -24.47 5.05
C GLU A 6 6.88 -22.95 4.96
N SER A 7 5.96 -22.31 4.22
CA SER A 7 5.99 -20.86 4.03
C SER A 7 5.74 -20.14 5.34
N THR A 8 6.65 -19.25 5.73
CA THR A 8 6.48 -18.39 6.90
C THR A 8 6.28 -16.94 6.46
N LEU A 9 5.24 -16.29 6.99
CA LEU A 9 4.90 -14.90 6.72
C LEU A 9 4.83 -14.11 8.01
N ILE A 10 5.42 -12.93 7.98
CA ILE A 10 5.44 -11.98 9.08
C ILE A 10 4.56 -10.81 8.70
N TRP A 11 3.53 -10.56 9.50
CA TRP A 11 2.63 -9.42 9.32
C TRP A 11 2.92 -8.37 10.38
N ASP A 12 3.12 -7.13 9.95
CA ASP A 12 3.27 -6.02 10.88
C ASP A 12 2.81 -4.68 10.30
N GLY A 13 2.16 -3.92 11.17
CA GLY A 13 1.68 -2.58 10.88
C GLY A 13 2.80 -1.56 11.04
N THR A 14 2.90 -0.64 10.08
CA THR A 14 3.71 0.56 10.22
C THR A 14 2.86 1.79 9.97
N TYR A 15 3.34 2.95 10.39
CA TYR A 15 2.63 4.20 10.20
C TYR A 15 3.55 5.29 9.65
N PHE A 16 2.94 6.22 8.94
CA PHE A 16 3.59 7.44 8.48
C PHE A 16 2.75 8.65 8.85
N PHE A 17 3.41 9.66 9.40
CA PHE A 17 2.74 10.90 9.79
C PHE A 17 2.24 11.63 8.55
N ILE A 18 1.11 12.31 8.69
CA ILE A 18 0.55 13.14 7.63
C ILE A 18 0.29 14.57 8.13
N GLY A 19 0.09 15.50 7.19
CA GLY A 19 -0.36 16.84 7.49
C GLY A 19 -1.78 16.86 8.06
N LYS A 20 -2.14 17.91 8.81
CA LYS A 20 -3.53 18.13 9.20
C LYS A 20 -4.35 18.38 7.93
N SER A 21 -5.44 17.65 7.74
CA SER A 21 -6.35 17.86 6.59
C SER A 21 -7.30 19.02 6.87
N SER A 22 -7.65 19.79 5.84
CA SER A 22 -8.75 20.76 5.86
C SER A 22 -10.11 20.05 5.90
N SER A 23 -10.21 18.83 5.36
CA SER A 23 -11.40 17.99 5.49
C SER A 23 -11.51 17.39 6.89
N HIS A 24 -12.60 17.69 7.58
CA HIS A 24 -12.84 17.27 8.97
C HIS A 24 -12.97 15.74 9.12
N SER A 25 -13.55 15.07 8.13
CA SER A 25 -13.71 13.60 8.12
C SER A 25 -12.35 12.88 7.99
N VAL A 26 -11.50 13.34 7.07
CA VAL A 26 -10.12 12.85 6.90
C VAL A 26 -9.27 13.17 8.13
N ASN A 27 -9.47 14.35 8.71
CA ASN A 27 -8.78 14.78 9.92
C ASN A 27 -9.07 13.86 11.10
N ARG A 28 -10.36 13.53 11.31
CA ARG A 28 -10.81 12.66 12.40
C ARG A 28 -10.34 11.22 12.22
N SER A 29 -10.44 10.66 11.02
CA SER A 29 -10.04 9.28 10.71
C SER A 29 -8.52 9.05 10.70
N ALA A 30 -7.72 10.09 10.40
CA ALA A 30 -6.28 9.99 10.44
C ALA A 30 -5.68 10.27 11.84
N TYR A 31 -6.46 10.82 12.78
CA TYR A 31 -5.95 11.14 14.12
C TYR A 31 -5.96 9.90 15.02
N GLY A 32 -4.78 9.33 15.25
CA GLY A 32 -4.65 8.19 16.16
C GLY A 32 -4.37 8.63 17.60
N GLY A 33 -5.28 8.29 18.52
CA GLY A 33 -5.17 8.65 19.95
C GLY A 33 -3.87 8.16 20.61
N GLN A 34 -3.35 7.01 20.18
CA GLN A 34 -2.10 6.43 20.72
C GLN A 34 -0.86 7.33 20.51
N LYS A 35 -0.76 8.00 19.35
CA LYS A 35 0.39 8.87 19.01
C LYS A 35 0.05 10.35 19.13
N LYS A 36 -1.21 10.70 19.41
CA LYS A 36 -1.74 12.07 19.49
C LYS A 36 -1.38 12.92 18.25
N ARG A 37 -1.34 12.29 17.07
CA ARG A 37 -0.93 12.87 15.79
C ARG A 37 -1.71 12.25 14.64
N HIS A 38 -1.74 12.94 13.50
CA HIS A 38 -2.29 12.43 12.25
C HIS A 38 -1.31 11.49 11.56
N TYR A 39 -1.75 10.29 11.22
CA TYR A 39 -0.98 9.31 10.47
C TYR A 39 -1.88 8.34 9.71
N VAL A 40 -1.31 7.71 8.69
CA VAL A 40 -1.89 6.57 7.99
C VAL A 40 -1.08 5.33 8.31
N LYS A 41 -1.72 4.17 8.22
CA LYS A 41 -1.09 2.87 8.45
C LYS A 41 -0.87 2.10 7.14
N PHE A 42 0.13 1.24 7.15
CA PHE A 42 0.42 0.29 6.09
C PHE A 42 0.73 -1.06 6.72
N MET A 43 0.24 -2.15 6.14
CA MET A 43 0.50 -3.52 6.56
C MET A 43 1.59 -4.10 5.68
N SER A 44 2.70 -4.53 6.27
CA SER A 44 3.78 -5.21 5.55
C SER A 44 3.65 -6.71 5.72
N ILE A 45 3.86 -7.46 4.64
CA ILE A 45 3.93 -8.92 4.62
C ILE A 45 5.35 -9.28 4.18
N VAL A 46 6.11 -9.90 5.09
CA VAL A 46 7.55 -10.11 4.94
C VAL A 46 7.92 -11.55 5.29
N HIS A 47 8.89 -12.11 4.61
CA HIS A 47 9.46 -13.42 4.90
C HIS A 47 10.64 -13.32 5.89
N PRO A 48 10.95 -14.39 6.65
CA PRO A 48 12.10 -14.40 7.57
C PRO A 48 13.48 -14.22 6.93
N ASP A 49 13.58 -14.33 5.61
CA ASP A 49 14.79 -14.10 4.81
C ASP A 49 14.86 -12.66 4.25
N ASP A 50 14.08 -11.75 4.82
CA ASP A 50 13.95 -10.33 4.47
C ASP A 50 13.27 -10.04 3.12
N TYR A 51 12.73 -11.05 2.43
CA TYR A 51 11.93 -10.82 1.22
C TYR A 51 10.59 -10.18 1.56
N VAL A 52 10.20 -9.11 0.88
CA VAL A 52 8.93 -8.40 1.12
C VAL A 52 7.92 -8.83 0.06
N SER A 53 6.86 -9.52 0.48
CA SER A 53 5.80 -9.97 -0.41
C SER A 53 4.90 -8.80 -0.82
N ASP A 54 4.47 -7.97 0.14
CA ASP A 54 3.62 -6.81 -0.14
C ASP A 54 3.69 -5.75 0.98
N VAL A 55 3.33 -4.51 0.62
CA VAL A 55 3.05 -3.41 1.56
C VAL A 55 1.70 -2.80 1.19
N ILE A 56 0.70 -3.13 1.98
CA ILE A 56 -0.70 -2.84 1.69
C ILE A 56 -1.14 -1.61 2.47
N GLY A 57 -1.84 -0.70 1.80
CA GLY A 57 -2.38 0.53 2.39
C GLY A 57 -2.58 1.63 1.34
N PRO A 58 -2.79 2.88 1.77
CA PRO A 58 -2.87 3.33 3.17
C PRO A 58 -4.21 2.97 3.84
N PHE A 59 -4.17 2.69 5.15
CA PHE A 59 -5.31 2.52 6.05
C PHE A 59 -5.43 3.70 7.02
N GLN A 60 -6.63 3.86 7.59
CA GLN A 60 -6.87 4.90 8.60
C GLN A 60 -6.05 4.63 9.87
N GLY A 61 -5.52 5.69 10.48
CA GLY A 61 -4.70 5.59 11.69
C GLY A 61 -5.46 5.11 12.93
N THR A 62 -6.79 5.20 12.91
CA THR A 62 -7.70 4.73 13.98
C THR A 62 -7.88 3.22 14.01
N LEU A 63 -7.66 2.53 12.89
CA LEU A 63 -7.80 1.08 12.82
C LEU A 63 -6.63 0.40 13.53
N ASN A 64 -6.92 -0.63 14.32
CA ASN A 64 -5.89 -1.47 14.91
C ASN A 64 -5.36 -2.47 13.86
N ASP A 65 -4.28 -3.17 14.19
CA ASP A 65 -3.59 -4.01 13.21
C ASP A 65 -4.39 -5.28 12.87
N ALA A 66 -5.16 -5.83 13.82
CA ALA A 66 -6.11 -6.92 13.59
C ALA A 66 -7.22 -6.54 12.59
N SER A 67 -7.88 -5.40 12.78
CA SER A 67 -8.95 -4.93 11.88
C SER A 67 -8.42 -4.66 10.47
N ILE A 68 -7.20 -4.14 10.34
CA ILE A 68 -6.56 -3.96 9.04
C ILE A 68 -6.30 -5.32 8.38
N ALA A 69 -5.80 -6.30 9.13
CA ALA A 69 -5.58 -7.65 8.61
C ALA A 69 -6.88 -8.30 8.14
N GLU A 70 -7.97 -8.20 8.91
CA GLU A 70 -9.29 -8.68 8.49
C GLU A 70 -9.77 -8.02 7.19
N GLU A 71 -9.65 -6.69 7.08
CA GLU A 71 -10.00 -5.96 5.86
C GLU A 71 -9.18 -6.45 4.65
N ILE A 72 -7.88 -6.69 4.84
CA ILE A 72 -7.00 -7.22 3.79
C ILE A 72 -7.45 -8.61 3.34
N LEU A 73 -7.72 -9.51 4.28
CA LEU A 73 -8.15 -10.87 3.99
C LEU A 73 -9.52 -10.89 3.28
N ALA A 74 -10.45 -10.03 3.70
CA ALA A 74 -11.79 -9.94 3.12
C ALA A 74 -11.80 -9.30 1.71
N THR A 75 -10.88 -8.38 1.43
CA THR A 75 -10.87 -7.63 0.15
C THR A 75 -9.89 -8.19 -0.89
N ASN A 76 -8.95 -9.04 -0.48
CA ASN A 76 -7.90 -9.56 -1.36
C ASN A 76 -7.99 -11.09 -1.49
N ASN A 77 -9.02 -11.57 -2.17
CA ASN A 77 -9.24 -13.00 -2.41
C ASN A 77 -8.02 -13.70 -3.01
N ALA A 78 -7.23 -13.03 -3.86
CA ALA A 78 -6.03 -13.61 -4.43
C ALA A 78 -4.94 -13.82 -3.39
N LEU A 79 -4.72 -12.83 -2.51
CA LEU A 79 -3.82 -12.98 -1.37
C LEU A 79 -4.38 -14.03 -0.40
N ALA A 80 -5.65 -13.99 -0.04
CA ALA A 80 -6.28 -15.00 0.83
C ALA A 80 -6.19 -16.43 0.25
N THR A 81 -6.32 -16.58 -1.07
CA THR A 81 -6.17 -17.87 -1.77
C THR A 81 -4.70 -18.30 -1.84
N TRP A 82 -3.79 -17.38 -2.14
CA TRP A 82 -2.35 -17.64 -2.10
C TRP A 82 -1.89 -18.00 -0.69
N LEU A 83 -2.51 -17.37 0.30
CA LEU A 83 -2.34 -17.69 1.70
C LEU A 83 -2.97 -19.05 2.06
N GLY A 84 -3.88 -19.65 1.30
CA GLY A 84 -4.55 -20.91 1.67
C GLY A 84 -3.67 -22.17 1.69
N SER A 85 -2.35 -22.05 1.87
CA SER A 85 -1.37 -23.14 1.94
C SER A 85 -0.81 -23.29 3.36
N ASN A 86 -0.90 -24.52 3.90
CA ASN A 86 -0.29 -24.96 5.17
C ASN A 86 1.09 -24.33 5.41
N GLY A 87 1.15 -23.37 6.35
CA GLY A 87 2.37 -22.68 6.73
C GLY A 87 2.20 -21.89 8.02
N HIS A 88 3.08 -20.92 8.25
CA HIS A 88 3.14 -20.18 9.50
C HIS A 88 2.90 -18.67 9.32
N ILE A 89 2.10 -18.09 10.21
CA ILE A 89 1.95 -16.63 10.32
C ILE A 89 2.55 -16.17 11.64
N ILE A 90 3.40 -15.16 11.59
CA ILE A 90 4.03 -14.56 12.77
C ILE A 90 3.57 -13.12 12.88
N VAL A 91 2.99 -12.80 14.03
CA VAL A 91 2.38 -11.50 14.30
C VAL A 91 2.75 -10.97 15.68
N ASP A 92 2.44 -9.70 15.91
CA ASP A 92 2.51 -9.09 17.22
C ASP A 92 1.22 -9.27 18.04
N ARG A 93 1.26 -8.78 19.28
CA ARG A 93 0.12 -8.88 20.21
C ARG A 93 -1.11 -8.08 19.77
N GLY A 94 -0.95 -7.10 18.88
CA GLY A 94 -2.02 -6.30 18.29
C GLY A 94 -2.85 -7.03 17.25
N PHE A 95 -2.44 -8.23 16.83
CA PHE A 95 -3.19 -9.11 15.92
C PHE A 95 -4.03 -10.16 16.67
N ARG A 96 -4.10 -10.11 18.00
CA ARG A 96 -4.82 -11.08 18.83
C ARG A 96 -6.20 -11.42 18.26
N ASP A 97 -6.95 -10.41 17.85
CA ASP A 97 -8.36 -10.54 17.50
C ASP A 97 -8.57 -11.16 16.09
N VAL A 98 -7.52 -11.29 15.27
CA VAL A 98 -7.57 -11.91 13.93
C VAL A 98 -6.88 -13.29 13.87
N ILE A 99 -6.42 -13.81 15.01
CA ILE A 99 -5.72 -15.11 15.05
C ILE A 99 -6.61 -16.25 14.55
N GLU A 100 -7.87 -16.28 14.99
CA GLU A 100 -8.82 -17.32 14.58
C GLU A 100 -9.04 -17.30 13.07
N THR A 101 -9.13 -16.10 12.46
CA THR A 101 -9.26 -15.96 11.00
C THR A 101 -8.06 -16.55 10.26
N PHE A 102 -6.83 -16.35 10.76
CA PHE A 102 -5.65 -16.97 10.15
C PHE A 102 -5.67 -18.50 10.29
N GLN A 103 -6.11 -19.01 11.45
CA GLN A 103 -6.20 -20.45 11.71
C GLN A 103 -7.27 -21.12 10.84
N ASP A 104 -8.41 -20.46 10.63
CA ASP A 104 -9.48 -20.91 9.73
C ASP A 104 -9.02 -20.99 8.26
N LEU A 105 -8.02 -20.18 7.89
CA LEU A 105 -7.37 -20.24 6.58
C LEU A 105 -6.30 -21.35 6.48
N GLY A 106 -6.07 -22.12 7.55
CA GLY A 106 -5.15 -23.26 7.57
C GLY A 106 -3.74 -22.95 8.09
N TYR A 107 -3.52 -21.78 8.71
CA TYR A 107 -2.21 -21.42 9.24
C TYR A 107 -2.00 -21.83 10.68
N GLU A 108 -0.75 -22.19 10.98
CA GLU A 108 -0.26 -22.14 12.35
C GLU A 108 0.21 -20.71 12.68
N THR A 109 -0.57 -20.02 13.51
CA THR A 109 -0.32 -18.63 13.87
C THR A 109 0.47 -18.52 15.18
N HIS A 110 1.54 -17.72 15.15
CA HIS A 110 2.48 -17.50 16.26
C HIS A 110 2.47 -16.04 16.69
N MET A 111 2.33 -15.82 18.00
CA MET A 111 2.29 -14.50 18.62
C MET A 111 2.96 -14.55 20.01
N PRO A 112 3.62 -13.48 20.47
CA PRO A 112 4.14 -13.42 21.84
C PRO A 112 3.02 -13.64 22.88
N SER A 113 3.19 -14.67 23.71
CA SER A 113 2.22 -15.10 24.73
C SER A 113 1.82 -13.96 25.69
N PHE A 114 0.59 -14.00 26.20
CA PHE A 114 0.17 -13.10 27.29
C PHE A 114 0.36 -13.77 28.65
N LEU A 115 0.64 -12.96 29.67
CA LEU A 115 0.72 -13.48 31.03
C LEU A 115 -0.67 -13.95 31.45
N LYS A 116 -0.79 -15.20 31.93
CA LYS A 116 -2.07 -15.73 32.36
C LYS A 116 -2.54 -14.99 33.61
N LYS A 117 -3.85 -14.84 33.75
CA LYS A 117 -4.45 -14.11 34.87
C LYS A 117 -4.01 -14.74 36.19
N GLY A 118 -3.39 -13.96 37.07
CA GLY A 118 -2.92 -14.40 38.38
C GLY A 118 -1.50 -14.96 38.39
N GLU A 119 -0.87 -15.18 37.24
CA GLU A 119 0.53 -15.57 37.17
C GLU A 119 1.45 -14.35 37.22
N LYS A 120 2.65 -14.51 37.78
CA LYS A 120 3.69 -13.47 37.83
C LYS A 120 4.76 -13.63 36.75
N GLN A 121 4.87 -14.83 36.15
CA GLN A 121 5.87 -15.18 35.15
C GLN A 121 5.27 -16.11 34.10
N HIS A 122 5.82 -16.08 32.89
CA HIS A 122 5.50 -17.01 31.81
C HIS A 122 6.16 -18.37 32.04
N SER A 123 5.58 -19.43 31.48
CA SER A 123 6.25 -20.72 31.41
C SER A 123 7.50 -20.64 30.53
N THR A 124 8.47 -21.55 30.74
CA THR A 124 9.67 -21.63 29.90
C THR A 124 9.33 -21.80 28.41
N ILE A 125 8.28 -22.56 28.11
CA ILE A 125 7.80 -22.79 26.74
C ILE A 125 7.24 -21.49 26.14
N ASP A 126 6.36 -20.81 26.87
CA ASP A 126 5.76 -19.53 26.44
C ASP A 126 6.83 -18.45 26.22
N MET A 127 7.84 -18.41 27.10
CA MET A 127 8.98 -17.50 26.98
C MET A 127 9.80 -17.81 25.73
N ASN A 128 10.09 -19.08 25.45
CA ASN A 128 10.85 -19.49 24.28
C ASN A 128 10.09 -19.17 22.99
N ASN A 129 8.79 -19.45 22.93
CA ASN A 129 7.93 -19.11 21.79
C ASN A 129 7.84 -17.59 21.58
N SER A 130 7.71 -16.82 22.66
CA SER A 130 7.69 -15.35 22.57
C SER A 130 9.02 -14.80 22.06
N ARG A 131 10.16 -15.33 22.54
CA ARG A 131 11.49 -14.97 22.06
C ARG A 131 11.70 -15.33 20.58
N MET A 132 11.19 -16.48 20.15
CA MET A 132 11.20 -16.90 18.75
C MET A 132 10.45 -15.89 17.88
N CYS A 133 9.19 -15.57 18.22
CA CYS A 133 8.38 -14.59 17.49
C CYS A 133 9.10 -13.25 17.38
N THR A 134 9.64 -12.73 18.49
CA THR A 134 10.38 -11.46 18.51
C THR A 134 11.64 -11.51 17.63
N LYS A 135 12.40 -12.61 17.65
CA LYS A 135 13.61 -12.74 16.83
C LYS A 135 13.30 -12.75 15.35
N ILE A 136 12.27 -13.47 14.92
CA ILE A 136 11.92 -13.56 13.50
C ILE A 136 11.31 -12.26 12.99
N ARG A 137 10.50 -11.59 13.81
CA ARG A 137 9.95 -10.26 13.48
C ARG A 137 11.01 -9.18 13.28
N TRP A 138 12.25 -9.42 13.67
CA TRP A 138 13.35 -8.50 13.35
C TRP A 138 13.43 -8.18 11.84
N SER A 139 13.09 -9.13 10.95
CA SER A 139 13.07 -8.90 9.50
C SER A 139 12.10 -7.79 9.08
N VAL A 140 10.86 -7.81 9.59
CA VAL A 140 9.88 -6.75 9.28
C VAL A 140 10.23 -5.43 9.97
N GLU A 141 10.80 -5.47 11.18
CA GLU A 141 11.29 -4.27 11.86
C GLU A 141 12.46 -3.61 11.11
N ALA A 142 13.40 -4.41 10.61
CA ALA A 142 14.52 -3.95 9.79
C ALA A 142 14.02 -3.36 8.47
N PHE A 143 13.04 -4.01 7.84
CA PHE A 143 12.37 -3.48 6.66
C PHE A 143 11.71 -2.12 6.93
N HIS A 144 10.90 -1.99 7.99
CA HIS A 144 10.29 -0.71 8.36
C HIS A 144 11.34 0.37 8.65
N GLY A 145 12.45 0.00 9.29
CA GLY A 145 13.58 0.89 9.54
C GLY A 145 14.20 1.44 8.25
N ARG A 146 14.29 0.61 7.19
CA ARG A 146 14.72 1.06 5.85
C ARG A 146 13.66 1.91 5.17
N LEU A 147 12.40 1.48 5.22
CA LEU A 147 11.27 2.15 4.59
C LEU A 147 11.07 3.57 5.14
N LYS A 148 11.14 3.75 6.46
CA LYS A 148 11.00 5.06 7.12
C LYS A 148 12.15 6.03 6.84
N LYS A 149 13.30 5.53 6.35
CA LYS A 149 14.42 6.39 5.94
C LYS A 149 14.22 7.00 4.56
N TRP A 150 13.24 6.55 3.78
CA TRP A 150 12.97 7.14 2.47
C TRP A 150 12.49 8.58 2.66
N ARG A 151 13.00 9.50 1.83
CA ARG A 151 12.74 10.95 1.98
C ARG A 151 11.25 11.30 2.03
N ILE A 152 10.40 10.54 1.34
CA ILE A 152 8.93 10.72 1.35
C ILE A 152 8.30 10.45 2.73
N PHE A 153 8.93 9.58 3.52
CA PHE A 153 8.42 9.04 4.78
C PHE A 153 9.16 9.56 6.02
N GLN A 154 10.26 10.31 5.83
CA GLN A 154 11.06 10.89 6.92
C GLN A 154 10.26 11.91 7.74
N ASP A 155 9.41 12.69 7.05
CA ASP A 155 8.59 13.75 7.64
C ASP A 155 7.09 13.45 7.49
N LYS A 156 6.26 14.48 7.60
CA LYS A 156 4.82 14.38 7.32
C LYS A 156 4.59 14.24 5.82
N ILE A 157 3.95 13.15 5.42
CA ILE A 157 3.45 12.99 4.07
C ILE A 157 2.38 14.07 3.81
N HIS A 158 2.51 14.76 2.68
CA HIS A 158 1.49 15.71 2.24
C HIS A 158 0.19 14.97 1.88
N ASN A 159 -0.97 15.46 2.33
CA ASN A 159 -2.25 14.73 2.21
C ASN A 159 -2.62 14.39 0.76
N LEU A 160 -2.22 15.23 -0.20
CA LEU A 160 -2.39 14.98 -1.64
C LEU A 160 -1.64 13.74 -2.17
N LEU A 161 -0.64 13.24 -1.44
CA LEU A 161 0.12 12.05 -1.81
C LEU A 161 -0.54 10.76 -1.31
N ILE A 162 -1.40 10.83 -0.28
CA ILE A 162 -2.02 9.64 0.34
C ILE A 162 -2.78 8.78 -0.68
N PRO A 163 -3.66 9.33 -1.54
CA PRO A 163 -4.35 8.53 -2.56
C PRO A 163 -3.39 7.88 -3.58
N LYS A 164 -2.21 8.48 -3.78
CA LYS A 164 -1.19 8.06 -4.76
C LYS A 164 -0.23 7.00 -4.21
N LEU A 165 -0.19 6.78 -2.89
CA LEU A 165 0.63 5.75 -2.24
C LEU A 165 0.08 4.32 -2.40
N LYS A 166 -0.99 4.13 -3.19
CA LYS A 166 -1.51 2.81 -3.56
C LYS A 166 -0.54 2.13 -4.53
N ILE A 167 0.40 1.33 -4.00
CA ILE A 167 1.35 0.50 -4.77
C ILE A 167 0.62 -0.45 -5.76
N LYS A 168 -0.64 -0.79 -5.50
CA LYS A 168 -1.53 -1.58 -6.39
C LYS A 168 -1.84 -0.97 -7.77
N LEU A 169 -1.57 0.32 -8.01
CA LEU A 169 -1.92 0.99 -9.27
C LEU A 169 -1.03 0.57 -10.46
N ALA A 170 0.20 0.11 -10.22
CA ALA A 170 1.14 -0.21 -11.29
C ALA A 170 0.60 -1.31 -12.23
N ARG A 171 0.05 -2.38 -11.67
CA ARG A 171 -0.55 -3.48 -12.44
C ARG A 171 -1.73 -3.03 -13.29
N THR A 172 -2.61 -2.19 -12.76
CA THR A 172 -3.76 -1.67 -13.52
C THR A 172 -3.31 -0.76 -14.66
N TYR A 173 -2.25 0.02 -14.47
CA TYR A 173 -1.66 0.80 -15.56
C TYR A 173 -1.08 -0.09 -16.66
N VAL A 174 -0.48 -1.23 -16.32
CA VAL A 174 -0.05 -2.22 -17.32
C VAL A 174 -1.23 -2.78 -18.08
N GLU A 175 -2.25 -3.31 -17.40
CA GLU A 175 -3.45 -3.88 -18.06
C GLU A 175 -4.16 -2.89 -19.00
N GLU A 176 -4.17 -1.60 -18.68
CA GLU A 176 -4.78 -0.54 -19.52
C GLU A 176 -3.93 -0.18 -20.75
N HIS A 177 -2.62 -0.47 -20.75
CA HIS A 177 -1.65 -0.02 -21.76
C HIS A 177 -1.01 -1.16 -22.58
N LEU A 178 -1.39 -2.41 -22.32
CA LEU A 178 -1.11 -3.49 -23.26
C LEU A 178 -1.94 -3.29 -24.53
N ASP A 179 -1.33 -3.47 -25.68
CA ASP A 179 -2.03 -3.49 -26.96
C ASP A 179 -2.75 -4.83 -27.19
N GLN A 180 -3.32 -5.01 -28.39
CA GLN A 180 -4.07 -6.21 -28.74
C GLN A 180 -3.20 -7.48 -28.84
N GLU A 181 -1.88 -7.30 -28.96
CA GLU A 181 -0.89 -8.38 -29.02
C GLU A 181 -0.29 -8.67 -27.63
N GLY A 182 -0.64 -7.85 -26.62
CA GLY A 182 -0.18 -7.99 -25.25
C GLY A 182 1.13 -7.25 -24.98
N ASP A 183 1.52 -6.33 -25.87
CA ASP A 183 2.76 -5.57 -25.78
C ASP A 183 2.54 -4.19 -25.16
N TYR A 184 3.52 -3.77 -24.35
CA TYR A 184 3.60 -2.43 -23.77
C TYR A 184 4.56 -1.57 -24.60
N THR A 185 4.10 -0.45 -25.15
CA THR A 185 4.94 0.39 -26.01
C THR A 185 6.06 1.06 -25.21
N VAL A 186 7.28 0.57 -25.39
CA VAL A 186 8.52 1.15 -24.83
C VAL A 186 9.46 1.49 -25.97
N GLU A 187 9.84 2.76 -26.07
CA GLU A 187 10.76 3.26 -27.09
C GLU A 187 12.13 3.55 -26.46
N LEU A 188 13.22 3.41 -27.23
CA LEU A 188 14.52 3.94 -26.86
C LEU A 188 14.62 5.40 -27.33
N ASP A 189 15.35 6.22 -26.58
CA ASP A 189 15.69 7.58 -27.01
C ASP A 189 16.60 7.53 -28.24
N ALA A 190 16.31 8.36 -29.24
CA ALA A 190 17.01 8.32 -30.52
C ALA A 190 18.46 8.81 -30.44
N ASN A 191 18.81 9.56 -29.38
CA ASN A 191 20.12 10.18 -29.22
C ASN A 191 20.96 9.52 -28.12
N THR A 192 20.36 8.63 -27.32
CA THR A 192 21.01 8.00 -26.16
C THR A 192 20.53 6.56 -25.97
N ASP A 193 21.47 5.62 -25.90
CA ASP A 193 21.14 4.18 -25.81
C ASP A 193 20.68 3.75 -24.40
N ASN A 194 20.75 4.65 -23.41
CA ASN A 194 20.49 4.35 -22.00
C ASN A 194 19.22 5.01 -21.44
N ILE A 195 18.34 5.54 -22.29
CA ILE A 195 17.08 6.15 -21.88
C ILE A 195 15.91 5.45 -22.59
N LEU A 196 15.00 4.91 -21.79
CA LEU A 196 13.70 4.43 -22.24
C LEU A 196 12.68 5.57 -22.18
N ARG A 197 11.78 5.61 -23.16
CA ARG A 197 10.67 6.54 -23.25
C ARG A 197 9.36 5.78 -23.42
N CYS A 198 8.37 6.11 -22.61
CA CYS A 198 7.05 5.49 -22.66
C CYS A 198 5.94 6.56 -22.60
N PRO A 199 5.14 6.72 -23.67
CA PRO A 199 3.92 7.49 -23.60
C PRO A 199 2.82 6.70 -22.87
N ILE A 200 2.15 7.33 -21.91
CA ILE A 200 1.10 6.70 -21.09
C ILE A 200 -0.16 7.58 -21.14
N GLN A 201 -1.28 6.97 -21.52
CA GLN A 201 -2.59 7.60 -21.58
C GLN A 201 -3.10 7.95 -20.18
N SER A 202 -3.59 9.17 -20.00
CA SER A 202 -4.26 9.55 -18.76
C SER A 202 -5.58 8.81 -18.62
N ARG A 203 -5.79 8.20 -17.45
CA ARG A 203 -7.08 7.58 -17.11
C ARG A 203 -8.19 8.59 -16.81
N HIS A 204 -7.83 9.86 -16.59
CA HIS A 204 -8.76 10.94 -16.27
C HIS A 204 -9.10 11.79 -17.49
N SER A 205 -8.42 11.56 -18.62
CA SER A 205 -8.69 12.29 -19.86
C SER A 205 -8.17 11.53 -21.06
N ASN A 206 -9.05 11.28 -22.03
CA ASN A 206 -8.69 10.67 -23.32
C ASN A 206 -7.80 11.61 -24.17
N ALA A 207 -7.81 12.92 -23.90
CA ALA A 207 -7.01 13.90 -24.62
C ALA A 207 -5.56 14.02 -24.12
N VAL A 208 -5.26 13.51 -22.91
CA VAL A 208 -3.97 13.73 -22.26
C VAL A 208 -3.12 12.46 -22.28
N LYS A 209 -1.92 12.57 -22.87
CA LYS A 209 -0.85 11.56 -22.74
C LYS A 209 0.33 12.12 -21.96
N TYR A 210 0.73 11.40 -20.92
CA TYR A 210 1.93 11.71 -20.16
C TYR A 210 3.15 11.07 -20.81
N LYS A 211 4.27 11.79 -20.80
CA LYS A 211 5.56 11.28 -21.27
C LYS A 211 6.35 10.81 -20.06
N SER A 212 6.89 9.60 -20.15
CA SER A 212 7.69 8.99 -19.10
C SER A 212 9.06 8.62 -19.64
N TRP A 213 10.09 8.80 -18.83
CA TRP A 213 11.48 8.47 -19.16
C TRP A 213 12.11 7.69 -18.01
N ILE A 214 12.92 6.70 -18.35
CA ILE A 214 13.71 5.91 -17.39
C ILE A 214 15.13 5.82 -17.94
N GLN A 215 16.09 6.32 -17.19
CA GLN A 215 17.50 6.10 -17.45
C GLN A 215 17.92 4.80 -16.77
N TYR A 216 18.53 3.90 -17.53
CA TYR A 216 18.91 2.56 -17.06
C TYR A 216 20.41 2.31 -17.22
N SER A 217 20.91 1.32 -16.47
CA SER A 217 22.27 0.79 -16.61
C SER A 217 22.20 -0.70 -16.88
N LEU A 218 23.10 -1.20 -17.74
CA LEU A 218 23.33 -2.64 -17.87
C LEU A 218 24.41 -3.15 -16.90
N SER A 219 25.11 -2.24 -16.22
CA SER A 219 26.16 -2.55 -15.26
C SER A 219 25.88 -1.89 -13.91
N GLY A 220 25.73 -2.69 -12.86
CA GLY A 220 25.40 -2.20 -11.51
C GLY A 220 23.90 -2.01 -11.32
N ASP A 221 23.51 -0.90 -10.67
CA ASP A 221 22.10 -0.61 -10.40
C ASP A 221 21.31 -0.37 -11.70
N PRO A 222 20.29 -1.17 -12.01
CA PRO A 222 19.68 -1.19 -13.34
C PRO A 222 18.82 0.03 -13.64
N ILE A 223 18.35 0.77 -12.62
CA ILE A 223 17.56 1.99 -12.79
C ILE A 223 18.31 3.15 -12.14
N ILE A 224 18.79 4.08 -12.97
CA ILE A 224 19.61 5.22 -12.54
C ILE A 224 18.73 6.41 -12.18
N ALA A 225 17.76 6.74 -13.04
CA ALA A 225 16.88 7.89 -12.85
C ALA A 225 15.56 7.72 -13.62
N TRP A 226 14.54 8.51 -13.27
CA TRP A 226 13.27 8.52 -13.98
C TRP A 226 12.58 9.88 -13.90
N TYR A 227 11.71 10.15 -14.87
CA TYR A 227 10.86 11.33 -14.88
C TYR A 227 9.54 11.05 -15.60
N CYS A 228 8.44 11.63 -15.14
CA CYS A 228 7.14 11.54 -15.83
C CYS A 228 6.43 12.89 -15.78
N THR A 229 5.80 13.31 -16.88
CA THR A 229 5.07 14.59 -16.95
C THR A 229 3.74 14.58 -16.21
N CYS A 230 3.34 13.46 -15.61
CA CYS A 230 2.09 13.42 -14.85
C CYS A 230 2.18 14.25 -13.56
N PRO A 231 1.05 14.70 -13.00
CA PRO A 231 1.03 15.38 -11.70
C PRO A 231 1.57 14.55 -10.54
N GLY A 232 1.89 13.26 -10.73
CA GLY A 232 2.64 12.45 -9.77
C GLY A 232 4.15 12.47 -10.03
N GLY A 233 4.59 12.51 -11.29
CA GLY A 233 6.01 12.55 -11.66
C GLY A 233 6.63 13.94 -11.56
N ALA A 234 5.84 15.00 -11.74
CA ALA A 234 6.27 16.39 -11.61
C ALA A 234 6.57 16.82 -10.15
N VAL A 235 6.10 16.06 -9.15
CA VAL A 235 6.28 16.39 -7.72
C VAL A 235 7.37 15.55 -7.03
N THR A 236 8.17 14.80 -7.79
CA THR A 236 9.50 14.25 -7.42
C THR A 236 9.61 13.65 -6.01
N ILE A 237 8.81 12.65 -5.68
CA ILE A 237 9.18 11.71 -4.62
C ILE A 237 8.77 10.28 -4.98
N GLY A 238 9.76 9.43 -5.32
CA GLY A 238 9.54 8.07 -5.84
C GLY A 238 9.13 8.03 -7.32
N ALA A 239 8.93 6.83 -7.84
CA ALA A 239 8.37 6.59 -9.17
C ALA A 239 6.85 6.74 -9.10
N CYS A 240 6.26 7.56 -9.98
CA CYS A 240 4.80 7.59 -10.12
C CYS A 240 4.28 6.24 -10.64
N ALA A 241 2.98 5.96 -10.49
CA ALA A 241 2.40 4.68 -10.92
C ALA A 241 2.71 4.34 -12.40
N HIS A 242 2.89 5.35 -13.25
CA HIS A 242 3.35 5.19 -14.64
C HIS A 242 4.78 4.64 -14.75
N ILE A 243 5.72 5.17 -13.97
CA ILE A 243 7.10 4.68 -13.96
C ILE A 243 7.14 3.27 -13.36
N VAL A 244 6.41 3.04 -12.26
CA VAL A 244 6.36 1.72 -11.62
C VAL A 244 5.71 0.68 -12.56
N SER A 245 4.69 1.05 -13.33
CA SER A 245 4.07 0.13 -14.30
C SER A 245 5.03 -0.27 -15.42
N ILE A 246 5.82 0.66 -15.94
CA ILE A 246 6.83 0.37 -16.97
C ILE A 246 7.88 -0.59 -16.40
N VAL A 247 8.42 -0.29 -15.21
CA VAL A 247 9.44 -1.13 -14.56
C VAL A 247 8.89 -2.52 -14.29
N TRP A 248 7.68 -2.63 -13.75
CA TRP A 248 7.04 -3.91 -13.46
C TRP A 248 6.75 -4.74 -14.72
N TYR A 249 6.32 -4.10 -15.81
CA TYR A 249 6.16 -4.79 -17.10
C TYR A 249 7.50 -5.35 -17.60
N LEU A 250 8.54 -4.50 -17.60
CA LEU A 250 9.86 -4.85 -18.13
C LEU A 250 10.58 -5.91 -17.29
N SER A 251 10.39 -5.93 -15.97
CA SER A 251 11.09 -6.86 -15.08
C SER A 251 10.33 -8.16 -14.84
N TYR A 252 8.99 -8.14 -14.92
CA TYR A 252 8.16 -9.27 -14.52
C TYR A 252 7.15 -9.66 -15.60
N ALA A 253 6.20 -8.78 -15.96
CA ALA A 253 5.03 -9.17 -16.74
C ALA A 253 5.39 -9.78 -18.11
N ARG A 254 6.37 -9.20 -18.81
CA ARG A 254 6.81 -9.67 -20.13
C ARG A 254 7.47 -11.06 -20.11
N HIS A 255 7.98 -11.49 -18.96
CA HIS A 255 8.71 -12.76 -18.82
C HIS A 255 7.84 -13.89 -18.26
N HIS A 256 6.64 -13.57 -17.77
CA HIS A 256 5.75 -14.50 -17.07
C HIS A 256 4.41 -14.72 -17.77
N HIS A 257 4.30 -14.44 -19.08
CA HIS A 257 3.08 -14.61 -19.88
C HIS A 257 1.84 -14.01 -19.21
N PHE A 258 1.98 -12.80 -18.65
CA PHE A 258 0.91 -12.15 -17.90
C PHE A 258 -0.30 -11.87 -18.80
N GLU A 259 -1.45 -12.47 -18.49
CA GLU A 259 -2.70 -12.22 -19.20
C GLU A 259 -3.53 -11.12 -18.51
N PRO A 260 -3.93 -10.05 -19.23
CA PRO A 260 -4.77 -9.00 -18.66
C PRO A 260 -6.15 -9.53 -18.25
N SER A 261 -6.68 -9.01 -17.14
CA SER A 261 -7.96 -9.48 -16.61
C SER A 261 -9.13 -9.15 -17.53
N LYS A 262 -9.81 -10.18 -18.06
CA LYS A 262 -11.01 -10.02 -18.89
C LYS A 262 -12.16 -9.45 -18.03
N GLY A 263 -12.36 -8.13 -18.07
CA GLY A 263 -13.62 -7.52 -17.59
C GLY A 263 -13.56 -6.44 -16.49
N ARG A 264 -12.38 -5.94 -16.08
CA ARG A 264 -12.31 -4.95 -14.97
C ARG A 264 -12.44 -3.48 -15.35
N ARG A 265 -12.68 -3.13 -16.62
CA ARG A 265 -12.75 -1.73 -17.10
C ARG A 265 -13.84 -0.85 -16.46
N ARG A 266 -14.82 -1.40 -15.72
CA ARG A 266 -15.97 -0.62 -15.18
C ARG A 266 -16.07 -0.50 -13.66
N ILE A 267 -15.42 -1.35 -12.86
CA ILE A 267 -15.61 -1.36 -11.40
C ILE A 267 -14.92 -0.19 -10.71
N GLN A 268 -13.77 0.27 -11.23
CA GLN A 268 -13.03 1.38 -10.62
C GLN A 268 -13.68 2.75 -10.85
N GLN A 269 -14.42 2.92 -11.96
CA GLN A 269 -15.21 4.12 -12.20
C GLN A 269 -16.35 4.24 -11.18
N ALA A 270 -17.04 3.13 -10.89
CA ALA A 270 -18.10 3.09 -9.86
C ALA A 270 -17.57 3.31 -8.42
N ILE A 271 -16.33 2.92 -8.11
CA ILE A 271 -15.70 3.17 -6.80
C ILE A 271 -15.23 4.62 -6.67
N MET A 272 -14.73 5.23 -7.76
CA MET A 272 -14.38 6.66 -7.77
C MET A 272 -15.63 7.54 -7.76
N GLU A 273 -16.69 7.19 -8.49
CA GLU A 273 -17.98 7.88 -8.43
C GLU A 273 -18.57 7.82 -7.01
N ARG A 274 -18.43 6.72 -6.26
CA ARG A 274 -18.85 6.65 -4.85
C ARG A 274 -18.00 7.50 -3.88
N ILE A 275 -16.79 7.88 -4.27
CA ILE A 275 -15.94 8.78 -3.48
C ILE A 275 -16.18 10.25 -3.87
N VAL A 276 -16.57 10.51 -5.13
CA VAL A 276 -16.87 11.85 -5.66
C VAL A 276 -18.33 12.28 -5.39
N VAL A 277 -19.30 11.36 -5.35
CA VAL A 277 -20.72 11.67 -5.05
C VAL A 277 -20.95 12.07 -3.58
N GLY A 278 -19.91 12.03 -2.73
CA GLY A 278 -19.94 12.68 -1.41
C GLY A 278 -19.63 14.18 -1.43
N GLU A 279 -19.40 14.79 -2.61
CA GLU A 279 -19.01 16.20 -2.76
C GLU A 279 -20.09 17.09 -3.41
N ASP A 280 -21.26 16.59 -3.81
CA ASP A 280 -22.25 17.37 -4.60
C ASP A 280 -23.69 17.48 -4.03
N ASP A 281 -23.91 17.21 -2.74
CA ASP A 281 -25.21 17.51 -2.09
C ASP A 281 -25.03 18.57 -0.99
N ASP A 282 -24.78 19.83 -1.38
CA ASP A 282 -25.17 21.05 -0.62
C ASP A 282 -24.76 22.32 -1.38
N MET A 283 -25.34 22.52 -2.57
CA MET A 283 -25.52 23.87 -3.14
C MET A 283 -26.85 23.92 -3.87
N ASP A 284 -27.86 24.47 -3.20
CA ASP A 284 -28.84 25.36 -3.83
C ASP A 284 -29.54 26.21 -2.74
N ASP A 285 -29.19 27.49 -2.78
CA ASP A 285 -30.01 28.68 -2.55
C ASP A 285 -31.08 28.70 -1.46
N LYS A 286 -30.92 29.67 -0.55
CA LYS A 286 -31.78 30.86 -0.57
C LYS A 286 -31.20 32.01 0.25
N ASP A 287 -30.88 33.07 -0.47
CA ASP A 287 -30.92 34.45 0.01
C ASP A 287 -32.31 34.72 0.63
N GLN A 288 -32.31 35.17 1.88
CA GLN A 288 -33.32 36.09 2.38
C GLN A 288 -32.59 37.22 3.13
N GLU A 289 -32.53 38.36 2.45
CA GLU A 289 -32.41 39.66 3.08
C GLU A 289 -33.55 39.82 4.10
N GLU A 290 -33.21 40.03 5.37
CA GLU A 290 -34.05 40.79 6.30
C GLU A 290 -33.14 41.87 6.93
N GLU A 291 -33.30 43.08 6.43
CA GLU A 291 -33.16 44.29 7.24
C GLU A 291 -34.14 44.17 8.43
N ASP A 292 -33.64 44.37 9.65
CA ASP A 292 -34.20 45.37 10.56
C ASP A 292 -33.38 45.41 11.86
N ASP A 293 -32.65 46.51 11.99
CA ASP A 293 -32.75 47.46 13.09
C ASP A 293 -32.86 46.97 14.54
N ASP A 294 -31.84 47.42 15.26
CA ASP A 294 -31.91 48.09 16.55
C ASP A 294 -31.82 47.26 17.84
N TRP A 295 -30.75 47.58 18.56
CA TRP A 295 -30.59 47.31 19.97
C TRP A 295 -31.32 48.42 20.75
N HIS A 296 -32.57 48.17 21.13
CA HIS A 296 -33.10 48.36 22.49
C HIS A 296 -34.29 47.43 22.74
#